data_AF-A0A6B3FPK3-F1
#
_entry.id   AF-A0A6B3FPK3-F1
#
_cell.length_a   1.000
_cell.length_b   1.000
_cell.length_c   1.000
_cell.angle_alpha   90.00
_cell.angle_beta   90.00
_cell.angle_gamma   90.00
#
_symmetry.space_group_name_H-M   'P 1'
#
loop_
_entity.id
_entity.type
_entity.pdbx_description
1 polymer ?
#
loop_
_entity_poly.entity_id
_entity_poly.type
_entity_poly.pdbx_seq_one_letter_code
_entity_poly.pdbx_strand_id
1 'polypeptide(L)'
;TGTPVENNLSELWALLDWTTPGLLGPLKAFRARHARIVENTDTAAGLGNDEAVERLSRLVRPFLLRRKKSDPGIAPELPPKTETDHPVSLTREQATLYEAAVRETMAQIEGAEGIARRGLIMKLLTSLKQICNHPA
;
A
#
# COMPACT_ATOMS: atom_id res chain seq x y z
N THR A 1 -0.13 -15.60 -2.52
CA THR A 1 -0.51 -14.34 -3.19
C THR A 1 0.76 -13.50 -3.37
N GLY A 2 0.78 -12.52 -4.27
CA GLY A 2 1.99 -11.70 -4.52
C GLY A 2 2.49 -10.98 -3.27
N THR A 3 1.58 -10.47 -2.45
CA THR A 3 1.85 -9.74 -1.19
C THR A 3 0.61 -9.78 -0.27
N PRO A 4 0.31 -10.89 0.44
CA PRO A 4 -0.92 -11.00 1.24
C PRO A 4 -0.91 -10.14 2.51
N VAL A 5 0.24 -9.55 2.86
CA VAL A 5 0.49 -8.89 4.14
C VAL A 5 0.49 -7.36 4.00
N GLU A 6 0.54 -6.82 2.77
CA GLU A 6 0.90 -5.41 2.56
C GLU A 6 -0.30 -4.45 2.51
N ASN A 7 -1.54 -4.93 2.33
CA ASN A 7 -2.70 -4.02 2.18
C ASN A 7 -3.57 -3.88 3.44
N ASN A 8 -3.77 -4.96 4.22
CA ASN A 8 -4.54 -4.95 5.47
C ASN A 8 -4.32 -6.25 6.27
N LEU A 9 -4.06 -6.20 7.57
CA LEU A 9 -3.86 -7.42 8.38
C LEU A 9 -5.13 -8.28 8.52
N SER A 10 -6.29 -7.73 8.19
CA SER A 10 -7.55 -8.51 8.11
C SER A 10 -7.55 -9.48 6.92
N GLU A 11 -6.85 -9.17 5.83
CA GLU A 11 -6.69 -10.11 4.71
C GLU A 11 -5.77 -11.26 5.11
N LEU A 12 -4.67 -10.95 5.79
CA LEU A 12 -3.80 -11.97 6.38
C LEU A 12 -4.58 -12.85 7.37
N TRP A 13 -5.42 -12.25 8.22
CA TRP A 13 -6.29 -12.99 9.13
C TRP A 13 -7.23 -13.91 8.36
N ALA A 14 -7.92 -13.42 7.33
CA ALA A 14 -8.87 -14.24 6.56
C ALA A 14 -8.19 -15.43 5.89
N LEU A 15 -6.99 -15.24 5.33
CA LEU A 15 -6.21 -16.32 4.73
C LEU A 15 -5.78 -17.37 5.77
N LEU A 16 -5.33 -16.92 6.94
CA LEU A 16 -4.87 -17.83 8.00
C LEU A 16 -6.02 -18.48 8.76
N ASP A 17 -7.16 -17.81 8.91
CA ASP A 17 -8.37 -18.39 9.50
C ASP A 17 -8.94 -19.50 8.59
N TRP A 18 -8.83 -19.33 7.27
CA TRP A 18 -9.21 -20.36 6.31
C TRP A 18 -8.22 -21.53 6.23
N THR A 19 -6.92 -21.24 6.11
CA THR A 19 -5.88 -22.29 5.94
C THR A 19 -5.48 -22.96 7.24
N THR A 20 -5.53 -22.24 8.35
CA THR A 20 -5.11 -22.69 9.70
C THR A 20 -6.12 -22.22 10.76
N PRO A 21 -7.36 -22.75 10.74
CA PRO A 21 -8.43 -22.29 11.64
C PRO A 21 -8.01 -22.31 13.11
N GLY A 22 -8.34 -21.24 13.84
CA GLY A 22 -8.06 -21.10 15.27
C GLY A 22 -6.68 -20.55 15.63
N LEU A 23 -5.73 -20.44 14.69
CA LEU A 23 -4.38 -19.91 14.95
C LEU A 23 -4.39 -18.48 15.54
N LEU A 24 -5.21 -17.60 14.97
CA LEU A 24 -5.26 -16.18 15.34
C LEU A 24 -6.46 -15.84 16.26
N GLY A 25 -7.37 -16.80 16.43
CA GLY A 25 -8.66 -16.61 17.07
C GLY A 25 -9.60 -15.67 16.30
N PRO A 26 -10.71 -15.23 16.93
CA PRO A 26 -11.70 -14.38 16.27
C PRO A 26 -11.12 -13.05 15.79
N LEU A 27 -11.58 -12.57 14.62
CA LEU A 27 -11.09 -11.33 13.98
C LEU A 27 -11.04 -10.14 14.94
N LYS A 28 -12.07 -9.92 15.76
CA LYS A 28 -12.12 -8.80 16.73
C LYS A 28 -10.95 -8.85 17.72
N ALA A 29 -10.63 -10.06 18.20
CA ALA A 29 -9.57 -10.26 19.17
C ALA A 29 -8.18 -10.15 18.51
N PHE A 30 -8.04 -10.66 17.29
CA PHE A 30 -6.85 -10.46 16.46
C PHE A 30 -6.58 -8.97 16.20
N ARG A 31 -7.60 -8.21 15.78
CA ARG A 31 -7.45 -6.76 15.51
C ARG A 31 -7.05 -5.97 16.76
N ALA A 32 -7.62 -6.31 17.92
CA ALA A 32 -7.29 -5.64 19.18
C ALA A 32 -5.85 -5.94 19.66
N ARG A 33 -5.38 -7.17 19.48
CA ARG A 33 -4.04 -7.61 19.97
C ARG A 33 -2.90 -7.35 19.00
N HIS A 34 -3.17 -7.34 17.69
CA HIS A 34 -2.14 -7.29 16.66
C HIS A 34 -2.40 -6.17 15.67
N ALA A 35 -3.53 -6.22 14.94
CA ALA A 35 -3.70 -5.34 13.77
C ALA A 35 -3.63 -3.86 14.11
N ARG A 36 -4.31 -3.42 15.18
CA ARG A 36 -4.32 -2.01 15.58
C ARG A 36 -2.94 -1.50 16.02
N ILE A 37 -2.09 -2.36 16.58
CA ILE A 37 -0.75 -1.94 17.04
C ILE A 37 0.18 -1.82 15.84
N VAL A 38 0.09 -2.76 14.90
CA VAL A 38 0.93 -2.82 13.70
C VAL A 38 0.52 -1.78 12.64
N GLU A 39 -0.78 -1.54 12.46
CA GLU A 39 -1.32 -0.61 11.46
C GLU A 39 -1.26 0.87 11.90
N ASN A 40 -1.03 1.16 13.19
CA ASN A 40 -0.94 2.54 13.70
C ASN A 40 0.50 3.06 13.67
N THR A 41 0.85 3.79 12.62
CA THR A 41 2.18 4.39 12.44
C THR A 41 2.34 5.80 13.04
N ASP A 42 1.25 6.43 13.51
CA ASP A 42 1.22 7.87 13.86
C ASP A 42 1.59 8.21 15.32
N THR A 43 1.85 7.24 16.18
CA THR A 43 2.28 7.53 17.55
C THR A 43 3.80 7.50 17.67
N ALA A 44 4.37 8.40 18.47
CA ALA A 44 5.78 8.47 18.90
C ALA A 44 6.31 7.22 19.66
N ALA A 45 5.75 6.05 19.36
CA ALA A 45 6.02 4.73 19.92
C ALA A 45 6.71 3.84 18.87
N GLY A 46 7.68 4.38 18.13
CA GLY A 46 8.43 3.65 17.09
C GLY A 46 9.00 2.30 17.58
N LEU A 47 9.32 2.19 18.87
CA LEU A 47 9.81 0.96 19.49
C LEU A 47 8.72 -0.10 19.77
N GLY A 48 7.47 0.32 20.03
CA GLY A 48 6.38 -0.61 20.33
C GLY A 48 5.76 -1.26 19.09
N ASN A 49 5.94 -0.63 17.91
CA ASN A 49 5.45 -1.16 16.65
C ASN A 49 6.32 -2.32 16.16
N ASP A 50 7.64 -2.17 16.20
CA ASP A 50 8.58 -3.18 15.73
C ASP A 50 8.46 -4.51 16.49
N GLU A 51 8.30 -4.47 17.83
CA GLU A 51 8.10 -5.68 18.63
C GLU A 51 6.77 -6.37 18.29
N ALA A 52 5.70 -5.61 18.06
CA ALA A 52 4.40 -6.15 17.66
C ALA A 52 4.44 -6.79 16.27
N VAL A 53 5.12 -6.14 15.32
CA VAL A 53 5.38 -6.68 13.97
C VAL A 53 6.19 -7.96 14.06
N GLU A 54 7.26 -7.98 14.85
CA GLU A 54 8.13 -9.15 14.98
C GLU A 54 7.39 -10.32 15.64
N ARG A 55 6.60 -10.05 16.68
CA ARG A 55 5.77 -11.06 17.35
C ARG A 55 4.74 -11.67 16.40
N LEU A 56 4.04 -10.83 15.64
CA LEU A 56 3.08 -11.31 14.64
C LEU A 56 3.79 -12.12 13.55
N SER A 57 4.92 -11.61 13.05
CA SER A 57 5.76 -12.27 12.05
C SER A 57 6.20 -13.66 12.53
N ARG A 58 6.70 -13.79 13.77
CA ARG A 58 7.07 -15.08 14.36
C ARG A 58 5.89 -16.06 14.44
N LEU A 59 4.70 -15.58 14.79
CA LEU A 59 3.50 -16.39 14.89
C LEU A 59 3.06 -16.96 13.53
N VAL A 60 3.12 -16.14 12.48
CA VAL A 60 2.62 -16.53 11.14
C VAL A 60 3.68 -17.20 10.26
N ARG A 61 4.97 -17.00 10.56
CA ARG A 61 6.11 -17.50 9.76
C ARG A 61 6.04 -18.99 9.40
N PRO A 62 5.64 -19.93 10.30
CA PRO A 62 5.55 -21.34 9.95
C PRO A 62 4.54 -21.64 8.82
N PHE A 63 3.58 -20.75 8.61
CA PHE A 63 2.49 -20.90 7.64
C PHE A 63 2.72 -20.06 6.37
N LEU A 64 3.83 -19.32 6.30
CA LEU A 64 4.17 -18.43 5.19
C LEU A 64 5.53 -18.83 4.60
N LEU A 65 5.52 -19.24 3.33
CA LEU A 65 6.75 -19.36 2.55
C LEU A 65 6.91 -18.11 1.66
N ARG A 66 7.85 -17.24 2.02
CA ARG A 66 8.24 -16.09 1.20
C ARG A 66 9.69 -16.27 0.75
N ARG A 67 9.90 -16.19 -0.56
CA ARG A 67 11.24 -16.16 -1.18
C ARG A 67 11.37 -14.89 -2.01
N LYS A 68 12.50 -14.21 -1.93
CA LYS A 68 12.86 -13.09 -2.80
C LYS A 68 13.86 -13.58 -3.86
N LYS A 69 13.90 -12.91 -5.01
CA LYS A 69 14.93 -13.17 -6.03
C LYS A 69 16.35 -12.91 -5.50
N SER A 70 16.48 -12.06 -4.48
CA SER A 70 17.72 -11.78 -3.77
C SER A 70 18.11 -12.85 -2.74
N ASP A 71 17.23 -13.81 -2.42
CA ASP A 71 17.55 -14.82 -1.41
C ASP A 71 18.64 -15.77 -1.95
N PRO A 72 19.59 -16.20 -1.10
CA PRO A 72 20.67 -17.09 -1.52
C PRO A 72 20.13 -18.36 -2.21
N GLY A 73 20.67 -18.66 -3.39
CA GLY A 73 20.36 -19.89 -4.14
C GLY A 73 19.03 -19.88 -4.92
N ILE A 74 18.27 -18.78 -4.92
CA ILE A 74 16.99 -18.72 -5.67
C ILE A 74 17.18 -18.43 -7.16
N ALA A 75 18.09 -17.52 -7.52
CA ALA A 75 18.36 -17.17 -8.90
C ALA A 75 19.83 -16.68 -9.08
N PRO A 76 20.83 -17.53 -8.75
CA PRO A 76 22.25 -17.15 -8.82
C PRO A 76 22.73 -16.79 -10.23
N GLU A 77 21.99 -17.20 -11.26
CA GLU A 77 22.26 -16.94 -12.66
C GLU A 77 21.83 -15.53 -13.14
N LEU A 78 20.99 -14.84 -12.37
CA LEU A 78 20.50 -13.53 -12.77
C LEU A 78 21.56 -12.44 -12.49
N PRO A 79 21.79 -11.53 -13.44
CA PRO A 79 22.62 -10.36 -13.18
C PRO A 79 21.97 -9.45 -12.12
N PRO A 80 22.76 -8.59 -11.45
CA PRO A 80 22.21 -7.61 -10.54
C PRO A 80 21.21 -6.70 -11.26
N LYS A 81 20.12 -6.35 -10.56
CA LYS A 81 19.16 -5.35 -11.05
C LYS A 81 19.78 -3.96 -10.91
N THR A 82 19.85 -3.23 -12.02
CA THR A 82 20.17 -1.80 -12.01
C THR A 82 18.87 -1.00 -12.05
N GLU A 83 18.70 -0.10 -11.09
CA GLU A 83 17.58 0.84 -11.05
C GLU A 83 18.14 2.25 -11.22
N THR A 84 17.60 3.00 -12.19
CA THR A 84 18.01 4.37 -12.46
C THR A 84 16.76 5.25 -12.52
N ASP A 85 16.71 6.24 -11.64
CA ASP A 85 15.64 7.23 -11.67
C ASP A 85 15.91 8.27 -12.76
N HIS A 86 14.93 8.43 -13.65
CA HIS A 86 14.97 9.43 -14.72
C HIS A 86 13.82 10.43 -14.52
N PRO A 87 14.05 11.56 -13.83
CA PRO A 87 13.05 12.60 -13.71
C PRO A 87 12.79 13.25 -15.08
N VAL A 88 11.53 13.29 -15.50
CA VAL A 88 11.09 13.89 -16.76
C VAL A 88 10.18 15.07 -16.45
N SER A 89 10.48 16.22 -17.04
CA SER A 89 9.64 17.42 -16.91
C SER A 89 8.39 17.31 -17.77
N LEU A 90 7.28 17.87 -17.29
CA LEU A 90 6.08 18.04 -18.11
C LEU A 90 6.37 18.93 -19.31
N THR A 91 5.77 18.62 -20.46
CA THR A 91 5.71 19.56 -21.57
C THR A 91 4.86 20.78 -21.21
N ARG A 92 4.98 21.86 -21.98
CA ARG A 92 4.13 23.06 -21.77
C ARG A 92 2.64 22.73 -21.86
N GLU A 93 2.26 21.88 -22.80
CA GLU A 93 0.87 21.42 -22.96
C GLU A 93 0.41 20.63 -21.74
N GLN A 94 1.20 19.64 -21.30
CA GLN A 94 0.88 18.85 -20.11
C GLN A 94 0.79 19.73 -18.86
N ALA A 95 1.72 20.67 -18.65
CA ALA A 95 1.68 21.58 -17.51
C ALA A 95 0.40 22.43 -17.51
N THR A 96 0.00 22.94 -18.66
CA THR A 96 -1.23 23.74 -18.82
C THR A 96 -2.47 22.90 -18.48
N LEU A 97 -2.57 21.68 -19.02
CA LEU A 97 -3.66 20.75 -18.74
C LEU A 97 -3.68 20.33 -17.27
N TYR A 98 -2.51 20.08 -16.69
CA TYR A 98 -2.34 19.67 -15.30
C TYR A 98 -2.85 20.77 -14.35
N GLU A 99 -2.40 22.01 -14.53
CA GLU A 99 -2.83 23.15 -13.73
C GLU A 99 -4.34 23.41 -13.86
N ALA A 100 -4.89 23.30 -15.07
CA ALA A 100 -6.33 23.43 -15.29
C ALA A 100 -7.12 22.34 -14.53
N ALA A 101 -6.72 21.07 -14.68
CA ALA A 101 -7.37 19.94 -14.02
C ALA A 101 -7.33 20.05 -12.49
N VAL A 102 -6.19 20.47 -11.93
CA VAL A 102 -6.04 20.72 -10.49
C VAL A 102 -6.98 21.83 -10.05
N ARG A 103 -6.90 23.01 -10.67
CA ARG A 103 -7.69 24.18 -10.28
C ARG A 103 -9.20 23.88 -10.32
N GLU A 104 -9.68 23.31 -11.42
CA GLU A 104 -11.11 23.05 -11.61
C GLU A 104 -11.64 21.98 -10.66
N THR A 105 -10.88 20.89 -10.45
CA THR A 105 -11.35 19.80 -9.60
C THR A 105 -11.22 20.15 -8.11
N MET A 106 -10.19 20.90 -7.72
CA MET A 106 -10.02 21.36 -6.33
C MET A 106 -11.15 22.30 -5.91
N ALA A 107 -11.58 23.21 -6.78
CA ALA A 107 -12.75 24.06 -6.52
C ALA A 107 -14.03 23.23 -6.28
N GLN A 108 -14.22 22.13 -7.01
CA GLN A 108 -15.35 21.21 -6.77
C GLN A 108 -15.19 20.40 -5.48
N ILE A 109 -13.96 19.99 -5.15
CA ILE A 109 -13.65 19.25 -3.93
C ILE A 109 -13.96 20.08 -2.69
N GLU A 110 -13.65 21.39 -2.70
CA GLU A 110 -13.90 22.30 -1.58
C GLU A 110 -15.36 22.29 -1.12
N GLY A 111 -16.31 22.25 -2.07
CA GLY A 111 -17.74 22.19 -1.77
C GLY A 111 -18.31 20.78 -1.58
N ALA A 112 -17.50 19.73 -1.68
CA ALA A 112 -17.96 18.35 -1.64
C ALA A 112 -17.57 17.63 -0.34
N GLU A 113 -18.48 16.78 0.14
CA GLU A 113 -18.28 15.94 1.32
C GLU A 113 -18.47 14.45 1.04
N GLY A 114 -18.09 13.62 2.01
CA GLY A 114 -18.41 12.19 2.02
C GLY A 114 -17.89 11.44 0.80
N ILE A 115 -18.80 10.72 0.12
CA ILE A 115 -18.46 9.89 -1.04
C ILE A 115 -18.23 10.71 -2.31
N ALA A 116 -18.93 11.84 -2.46
CA ALA A 116 -18.76 12.73 -3.61
C ALA A 116 -17.35 13.33 -3.62
N ARG A 117 -16.87 13.82 -2.47
CA ARG A 117 -15.49 14.32 -2.31
C ARG A 117 -14.46 13.27 -2.70
N ARG A 118 -14.62 12.03 -2.21
CA ARG A 118 -13.72 10.91 -2.52
C ARG A 118 -13.71 10.58 -4.02
N GLY A 119 -14.87 10.60 -4.67
CA GLY A 119 -15.00 10.42 -6.12
C GLY A 119 -14.23 11.50 -6.91
N LEU A 120 -14.34 12.76 -6.52
CA LEU A 120 -13.63 13.87 -7.15
C LEU A 120 -12.10 13.76 -6.99
N ILE A 121 -11.62 13.36 -5.81
CA ILE A 121 -10.19 13.11 -5.57
C ILE A 121 -9.67 12.00 -6.50
N MET A 122 -10.41 10.90 -6.61
CA MET A 122 -10.02 9.78 -7.49
C MET A 122 -10.05 10.17 -8.97
N LYS A 123 -11.04 10.99 -9.37
CA LYS A 123 -11.10 11.57 -10.71
C LYS A 123 -9.88 12.45 -11.00
N LEU A 124 -9.51 13.33 -10.07
CA LEU A 124 -8.33 14.19 -10.21
C LEU A 124 -7.06 13.34 -10.36
N LEU A 125 -6.81 12.40 -9.44
CA LEU A 125 -5.62 11.53 -9.51
C LEU A 125 -5.54 10.76 -10.83
N THR A 126 -6.67 10.26 -11.32
CA THR A 126 -6.73 9.57 -12.62
C THR A 126 -6.38 10.51 -13.77
N SER A 127 -6.96 11.71 -13.78
CA SER A 127 -6.70 12.70 -14.83
C SER A 127 -5.23 13.16 -14.84
N LEU A 128 -4.63 13.42 -13.68
CA LEU A 128 -3.22 13.82 -13.59
C LEU A 128 -2.29 12.71 -14.09
N LYS A 129 -2.59 11.44 -13.76
CA LYS A 129 -1.84 10.29 -14.31
C LYS A 129 -1.95 10.22 -15.84
N GLN A 130 -3.14 10.44 -16.39
CA GLN A 130 -3.35 10.46 -17.84
C GLN A 130 -2.53 11.58 -18.49
N ILE A 131 -2.62 12.81 -17.98
CA ILE A 131 -1.86 13.95 -18.48
C ILE A 131 -0.36 13.69 -18.46
N CYS A 132 0.18 13.13 -17.35
CA CYS A 132 1.59 12.77 -17.23
C CYS A 132 2.02 11.67 -18.22
N ASN A 133 1.13 10.71 -18.53
CA ASN A 133 1.42 9.67 -19.51
C ASN A 133 1.43 10.20 -20.94
N HIS A 134 0.35 10.89 -21.35
CA HIS A 134 0.22 11.56 -22.65
C HIS A 134 -1.05 12.46 -22.65
N PRO A 135 -1.01 13.66 -23.26
CA PRO A 135 -2.18 14.56 -23.29
C PRO A 135 -3.34 14.13 -24.22
N ALA A 136 -3.10 13.16 -25.12
CA ALA A 136 -4.09 12.59 -26.05
C ALA A 136 -4.73 11.29 -25.54
#